data_AF-A0A6I9YQK1-F1
#
_entry.id   AF-A0A6I9YQK1-F1
#
_cell.length_a   1.000
_cell.length_b   1.000
_cell.length_c   1.000
_cell.angle_alpha   90.00
_cell.angle_beta   90.00
_cell.angle_gamma   90.00
#
_symmetry.space_group_name_H-M   'P 1'
#
loop_
_entity.id
_entity.type
_entity.pdbx_description
1 polymer ?
#
loop_
_entity_poly.entity_id
_entity_poly.type
_entity_poly.pdbx_seq_one_letter_code
_entity_poly.pdbx_strand_id
1 'polypeptide(L)'
;MERSSSSIRRGSNPLAKNLRGRRRLSAPVSATALSSGGGAAARAAAGGAPADVAERDAFERGQTVSINKAINAQEVAVKEKHARTCILGTHHEKGAHTFWSVVNRLPLSSNAVLCWKFCHVFHKLLRDGHPNVLKDSVRYKNELSDMSRMWGHLSEGYGQLCSIYLKLLRTKMEFHTKNPRFPGNLQMSDRQLDETGENDVNNFFQLTVEMFDYLECELNLFQTVFSSLDMSRSVSVTAAGQCRLAPLIQVILDCSHLYDYTVKLLFKLHSCKYKFIYSFLS
;
A
#
# COMPACT_ATOMS: atom_id res chain seq x y z
N MET A 1 52.61 -7.09 36.58
CA MET A 1 51.48 -7.73 37.28
C MET A 1 50.32 -6.76 37.17
N GLU A 2 49.19 -6.98 36.54
CA GLU A 2 48.55 -8.14 35.91
C GLU A 2 47.73 -7.65 34.71
N ARG A 3 47.59 -8.53 33.71
CA ARG A 3 46.75 -8.35 32.52
C ARG A 3 45.31 -8.70 32.90
N SER A 4 44.34 -7.99 32.33
CA SER A 4 42.96 -8.50 32.21
C SER A 4 42.50 -8.35 30.76
N SER A 5 42.60 -9.48 30.05
CA SER A 5 42.06 -9.72 28.72
C SER A 5 40.59 -10.13 28.84
N SER A 6 39.67 -9.38 28.25
CA SER A 6 38.28 -9.80 28.08
C SER A 6 38.07 -10.37 26.67
N SER A 7 37.78 -11.67 26.63
CA SER A 7 37.58 -12.48 25.44
C SER A 7 36.18 -12.27 24.84
N ILE A 8 36.12 -11.79 23.59
CA ILE A 8 34.88 -11.66 22.81
C ILE A 8 34.50 -13.05 22.29
N ARG A 9 33.48 -13.66 22.90
CA ARG A 9 32.87 -14.91 22.40
C ARG A 9 32.00 -14.59 21.18
N ARG A 10 32.37 -15.14 20.02
CA ARG A 10 31.49 -15.20 18.84
C ARG A 10 30.36 -16.18 19.13
N GLY A 11 29.16 -15.65 19.37
CA GLY A 11 27.94 -16.43 19.46
C GLY A 11 27.47 -16.82 18.06
N SER A 12 27.45 -18.12 17.79
CA SER A 12 26.92 -18.74 16.58
C SER A 12 25.39 -18.60 16.54
N ASN A 13 24.87 -17.99 15.47
CA ASN A 13 23.43 -17.80 15.23
C ASN A 13 22.81 -19.07 14.61
N PRO A 14 21.81 -19.74 15.24
CA PRO A 14 21.21 -20.96 14.72
C PRO A 14 19.90 -20.68 13.97
N LEU A 15 19.97 -20.11 12.77
CA LEU A 15 18.82 -19.97 11.85
C LEU A 15 19.29 -20.21 10.40
N ALA A 16 19.71 -21.44 10.12
CA ALA A 16 20.10 -21.84 8.76
C ALA A 16 19.87 -23.34 8.52
N LYS A 17 18.62 -23.81 8.62
CA LYS A 17 18.22 -25.13 8.11
C LYS A 17 16.75 -25.13 7.69
N ASN A 18 16.49 -24.93 6.39
CA ASN A 18 15.50 -25.71 5.61
C ASN A 18 15.30 -25.10 4.21
N LEU A 19 16.14 -25.52 3.26
CA LEU A 19 15.88 -25.43 1.82
C LEU A 19 16.62 -26.57 1.14
N ARG A 20 16.03 -27.77 1.19
CA ARG A 20 16.38 -28.88 0.29
C ARG A 20 15.09 -29.61 -0.07
N GLY A 21 14.74 -29.58 -1.35
CA GLY A 21 13.74 -30.50 -1.89
C GLY A 21 12.89 -29.90 -2.99
N ARG A 22 13.47 -29.73 -4.19
CA ARG A 22 12.80 -30.02 -5.48
C ARG A 22 13.80 -29.87 -6.62
N ARG A 23 14.39 -31.01 -7.03
CA ARG A 23 14.87 -31.23 -8.40
C ARG A 23 13.88 -32.18 -9.08
N ARG A 24 13.48 -31.84 -10.30
CA ARG A 24 13.51 -32.66 -11.55
C ARG A 24 12.57 -31.98 -12.59
N LEU A 25 13.15 -31.42 -13.66
CA LEU A 25 13.28 -31.97 -15.04
C LEU A 25 11.95 -31.89 -15.81
N SER A 26 11.77 -30.95 -16.76
CA SER A 26 11.94 -31.10 -18.24
C SER A 26 11.15 -32.30 -18.81
N ALA A 27 10.24 -32.19 -19.78
CA ALA A 27 10.39 -31.64 -21.13
C ALA A 27 8.98 -31.56 -21.84
N PRO A 28 8.87 -31.04 -23.08
CA PRO A 28 7.61 -30.66 -23.75
C PRO A 28 7.06 -31.77 -24.66
N VAL A 29 5.78 -31.66 -25.04
CA VAL A 29 5.20 -32.44 -26.16
C VAL A 29 4.43 -31.50 -27.09
N SER A 30 4.78 -31.61 -28.38
CA SER A 30 4.27 -30.84 -29.51
C SER A 30 2.87 -31.24 -29.98
N ALA A 31 2.32 -30.32 -30.78
CA ALA A 31 1.05 -30.31 -31.51
C ALA A 31 0.79 -31.49 -32.46
N THR A 32 -0.50 -31.78 -32.70
CA THR A 32 -1.03 -32.16 -34.03
C THR A 32 -2.53 -31.81 -34.14
N ALA A 33 -3.01 -31.64 -35.37
CA ALA A 33 -4.14 -30.83 -35.80
C ALA A 33 -5.42 -31.60 -36.20
N LEU A 34 -6.45 -30.82 -36.62
CA LEU A 34 -7.63 -31.16 -37.46
C LEU A 34 -8.75 -31.95 -36.73
N SER A 35 -10.05 -31.66 -36.86
CA SER A 35 -10.86 -31.18 -37.99
C SER A 35 -12.27 -30.69 -37.57
N SER A 36 -12.96 -30.06 -38.51
CA SER A 36 -14.29 -29.42 -38.52
C SER A 36 -15.52 -30.35 -38.41
N GLY A 37 -16.65 -29.83 -37.88
CA GLY A 37 -18.00 -30.37 -38.12
C GLY A 37 -19.08 -29.68 -37.29
N GLY A 38 -19.99 -28.95 -37.95
CA GLY A 38 -21.03 -28.13 -37.32
C GLY A 38 -22.29 -28.86 -36.87
N GLY A 39 -23.12 -28.17 -36.09
CA GLY A 39 -24.45 -28.61 -35.68
C GLY A 39 -25.05 -27.70 -34.60
N ALA A 40 -26.08 -26.96 -34.98
CA ALA A 40 -26.78 -25.98 -34.15
C ALA A 40 -27.56 -26.61 -32.98
N ALA A 41 -27.53 -25.98 -31.79
CA ALA A 41 -28.68 -25.90 -30.88
C ALA A 41 -28.40 -24.97 -29.68
N ALA A 42 -29.42 -24.17 -29.35
CA ALA A 42 -29.65 -23.47 -28.08
C ALA A 42 -28.75 -22.29 -27.69
N ARG A 43 -29.11 -21.11 -28.21
CA ARG A 43 -29.02 -19.86 -27.43
C ARG A 43 -29.96 -19.97 -26.23
N ALA A 44 -29.43 -20.28 -25.05
CA ALA A 44 -30.09 -20.00 -23.78
C ALA A 44 -29.54 -18.68 -23.24
N ALA A 45 -30.37 -17.64 -23.29
CA ALA A 45 -30.10 -16.37 -22.64
C ALA A 45 -30.14 -16.56 -21.12
N ALA A 46 -28.97 -16.42 -20.50
CA ALA A 46 -28.70 -15.75 -19.23
C ALA A 46 -29.87 -15.62 -18.24
N GLY A 47 -30.13 -16.68 -17.48
CA GLY A 47 -30.67 -16.58 -16.11
C GLY A 47 -29.53 -16.83 -15.14
N GLY A 48 -28.99 -15.77 -14.51
CA GLY A 48 -28.06 -15.94 -13.40
C GLY A 48 -28.72 -16.74 -12.29
N ALA A 49 -28.14 -17.87 -11.90
CA ALA A 49 -28.75 -18.79 -10.95
C ALA A 49 -28.94 -18.11 -9.57
N PRO A 50 -30.03 -18.41 -8.83
CA PRO A 50 -30.27 -17.85 -7.50
C PRO A 50 -29.14 -18.15 -6.49
N ALA A 51 -28.32 -19.18 -6.74
CA ALA A 51 -27.15 -19.52 -5.94
C ALA A 51 -26.01 -18.47 -6.06
N ASP A 52 -25.78 -17.91 -7.24
CA ASP A 52 -24.72 -16.91 -7.50
C ASP A 52 -25.06 -15.57 -6.83
N VAL A 53 -26.34 -15.19 -6.85
CA VAL A 53 -26.85 -14.03 -6.12
C VAL A 53 -26.73 -14.22 -4.60
N ALA A 54 -27.08 -15.41 -4.09
CA ALA A 54 -26.99 -15.71 -2.67
C ALA A 54 -25.53 -15.72 -2.16
N GLU A 55 -24.60 -16.24 -2.97
CA GLU A 55 -23.16 -16.23 -2.68
C GLU A 55 -22.61 -14.81 -2.67
N ARG A 56 -22.97 -13.98 -3.66
CA ARG A 56 -22.59 -12.56 -3.71
C ARG A 56 -23.11 -11.80 -2.49
N ASP A 57 -24.38 -11.97 -2.15
CA ASP A 57 -24.97 -11.29 -1.00
C ASP A 57 -24.34 -11.76 0.32
N ALA A 58 -23.98 -13.04 0.43
CA ALA A 58 -23.27 -13.57 1.60
C ALA A 58 -21.86 -12.96 1.72
N PHE A 59 -21.15 -12.82 0.61
CA PHE A 59 -19.85 -12.16 0.55
C PHE A 59 -19.96 -10.68 0.96
N GLU A 60 -20.89 -9.92 0.40
CA GLU A 60 -21.09 -8.50 0.71
C GLU A 60 -21.43 -8.28 2.19
N ARG A 61 -22.28 -9.13 2.78
CA ARG A 61 -22.55 -9.13 4.21
C ARG A 61 -21.29 -9.41 5.04
N GLY A 62 -20.50 -10.41 4.64
CA GLY A 62 -19.24 -10.76 5.31
C GLY A 62 -18.19 -9.65 5.25
N GLN A 63 -18.06 -8.99 4.10
CA GLN A 63 -17.21 -7.81 3.92
C GLN A 63 -17.68 -6.64 4.78
N THR A 64 -18.98 -6.34 4.76
CA THR A 64 -19.58 -5.28 5.58
C THR A 64 -19.28 -5.46 7.06
N VAL A 65 -19.42 -6.68 7.59
CA VAL A 65 -19.08 -6.98 8.99
C VAL A 65 -17.59 -6.77 9.25
N SER A 66 -16.72 -7.17 8.33
CA SER A 66 -15.26 -7.03 8.48
C SER A 66 -14.83 -5.57 8.46
N ILE A 67 -15.37 -4.77 7.54
CA ILE A 67 -15.11 -3.33 7.44
C ILE A 67 -15.56 -2.62 8.72
N ASN A 68 -16.78 -2.87 9.20
CA ASN A 68 -17.26 -2.26 10.46
C ASN A 68 -16.47 -2.71 11.69
N LYS A 69 -15.91 -3.93 11.71
CA LYS A 69 -15.03 -4.38 12.79
C LYS A 69 -13.62 -3.81 12.69
N ALA A 70 -13.14 -3.47 11.50
CA ALA A 70 -11.86 -2.81 11.29
C ALA A 70 -11.95 -1.31 11.57
N ILE A 71 -12.98 -0.64 11.04
CA ILE A 71 -13.23 0.80 11.12
C ILE A 71 -14.39 1.02 12.10
N ASN A 72 -14.05 1.22 13.38
CA ASN A 72 -15.01 1.50 14.45
C ASN A 72 -14.48 2.61 15.38
N ALA A 73 -15.36 3.15 16.22
CA ALA A 73 -15.03 4.25 17.13
C ALA A 73 -14.18 3.84 18.35
N GLN A 74 -13.88 2.55 18.55
CA GLN A 74 -13.07 2.11 19.67
C GLN A 74 -11.60 2.43 19.41
N GLU A 75 -10.96 3.11 20.36
CA GLU A 75 -9.56 3.52 20.34
C GLU A 75 -8.62 2.34 20.63
N VAL A 76 -8.71 1.33 19.77
CA VAL A 76 -7.90 0.12 19.77
C VAL A 76 -7.33 -0.07 18.36
N ALA A 77 -6.15 -0.69 18.27
CA ALA A 77 -5.55 -1.02 16.99
C ALA A 77 -6.53 -1.79 16.08
N VAL A 78 -6.42 -1.55 14.78
CA VAL A 78 -7.20 -2.28 13.77
C VAL A 78 -6.86 -3.76 13.89
N LYS A 79 -7.89 -4.61 14.00
CA LYS A 79 -7.71 -6.05 14.09
C LYS A 79 -7.24 -6.60 12.75
N GLU A 80 -6.03 -7.15 12.70
CA GLU A 80 -5.39 -7.64 11.47
C GLU A 80 -6.24 -8.64 10.69
N LYS A 81 -6.99 -9.52 11.39
CA LYS A 81 -7.90 -10.46 10.72
C LYS A 81 -8.94 -9.76 9.84
N HIS A 82 -9.48 -8.61 10.29
CA HIS A 82 -10.50 -7.88 9.56
C HIS A 82 -9.90 -7.04 8.43
N ALA A 83 -8.75 -6.41 8.67
CA ALA A 83 -8.00 -5.73 7.61
C ALA A 83 -7.62 -6.70 6.48
N ARG A 84 -7.14 -7.91 6.82
CA ARG A 84 -6.85 -8.97 5.85
C ARG A 84 -8.08 -9.40 5.07
N THR A 85 -9.24 -9.57 5.71
CA THR A 85 -10.49 -9.87 5.00
C THR A 85 -10.89 -8.77 4.03
N CYS A 86 -10.68 -7.49 4.38
CA CYS A 86 -10.94 -6.38 3.46
C CYS A 86 -10.05 -6.46 2.22
N ILE A 87 -8.74 -6.70 2.40
CA ILE A 87 -7.78 -6.88 1.29
C ILE A 87 -8.20 -8.04 0.39
N LEU A 88 -8.44 -9.23 0.96
CA LEU A 88 -8.89 -10.40 0.19
C LEU A 88 -10.22 -10.16 -0.52
N GLY A 89 -11.10 -9.37 0.08
CA GLY A 89 -12.35 -8.91 -0.53
C GLY A 89 -12.11 -8.18 -1.85
N THR A 90 -11.13 -7.27 -1.88
CA THR A 90 -10.82 -6.52 -3.10
C THR A 90 -10.35 -7.41 -4.26
N HIS A 91 -9.63 -8.49 -3.95
CA HIS A 91 -9.20 -9.48 -4.95
C HIS A 91 -10.37 -10.35 -5.44
N HIS A 92 -11.29 -10.70 -4.54
CA HIS A 92 -12.49 -11.46 -4.89
C HIS A 92 -13.41 -10.67 -5.85
N GLU A 93 -13.64 -9.39 -5.58
CA GLU A 93 -14.50 -8.52 -6.41
C GLU A 93 -13.76 -7.76 -7.52
N LYS A 94 -12.44 -7.95 -7.64
CA LYS A 94 -11.55 -7.26 -8.60
C LYS A 94 -11.61 -5.73 -8.53
N GLY A 95 -11.79 -5.17 -7.34
CA GLY A 95 -11.96 -3.73 -7.13
C GLY A 95 -12.19 -3.39 -5.66
N ALA A 96 -12.62 -2.15 -5.38
CA ALA A 96 -12.95 -1.69 -4.03
C ALA A 96 -14.42 -1.29 -3.86
N HIS A 97 -15.32 -1.87 -4.66
CA HIS A 97 -16.73 -1.50 -4.69
C HIS A 97 -17.41 -1.66 -3.32
N THR A 98 -17.30 -2.83 -2.70
CA THR A 98 -17.95 -3.10 -1.40
C THR A 98 -17.31 -2.26 -0.30
N PHE A 99 -15.99 -2.09 -0.34
CA PHE A 99 -15.27 -1.24 0.60
C PHE A 99 -15.82 0.19 0.62
N TRP A 100 -15.86 0.85 -0.54
CA TRP A 100 -16.38 2.21 -0.65
C TRP A 100 -17.87 2.30 -0.35
N SER A 101 -18.67 1.32 -0.77
CA SER A 101 -20.09 1.26 -0.47
C SER A 101 -20.37 1.28 1.04
N VAL A 102 -19.55 0.61 1.85
CA VAL A 102 -19.68 0.60 3.32
C VAL A 102 -19.08 1.87 3.93
N VAL A 103 -17.88 2.27 3.49
CA VAL A 103 -17.16 3.43 4.03
C VAL A 103 -17.95 4.73 3.87
N ASN A 104 -18.62 4.93 2.74
CA ASN A 104 -19.42 6.14 2.49
C ASN A 104 -20.63 6.28 3.43
N ARG A 105 -20.98 5.22 4.17
CA ARG A 105 -22.03 5.23 5.20
C ARG A 105 -21.48 5.46 6.61
N LEU A 106 -20.16 5.49 6.79
CA LEU A 106 -19.53 5.75 8.07
C LEU A 106 -19.43 7.26 8.33
N PRO A 107 -19.61 7.73 9.57
CA PRO A 107 -19.50 9.14 9.91
C PRO A 107 -18.03 9.58 10.07
N LEU A 108 -17.24 9.45 9.00
CA LEU A 108 -15.80 9.73 9.00
C LEU A 108 -15.48 11.20 9.29
N SER A 109 -16.37 12.14 8.94
CA SER A 109 -16.18 13.58 9.17
C SER A 109 -16.48 14.02 10.60
N SER A 110 -17.22 13.21 11.38
CA SER A 110 -17.60 13.58 12.76
C SER A 110 -16.90 12.75 13.83
N ASN A 111 -16.11 11.73 13.44
CA ASN A 111 -15.39 10.89 14.38
C ASN A 111 -13.95 10.63 13.88
N ALA A 112 -13.00 11.28 14.55
CA ALA A 112 -11.59 11.24 14.15
C ALA A 112 -10.96 9.86 14.32
N VAL A 113 -11.40 9.04 15.29
CA VAL A 113 -10.89 7.65 15.45
C VAL A 113 -11.37 6.77 14.30
N LEU A 114 -12.62 6.94 13.86
CA LEU A 114 -13.14 6.27 12.66
C LEU A 114 -12.34 6.68 11.42
N CYS A 115 -12.13 7.98 11.21
CA CYS A 115 -11.34 8.50 10.10
C CYS A 115 -9.90 7.95 10.12
N TRP A 116 -9.25 7.92 11.28
CA TRP A 116 -7.90 7.40 11.45
C TRP A 116 -7.79 5.93 11.04
N LYS A 117 -8.73 5.10 11.51
CA LYS A 117 -8.79 3.67 11.17
C LYS A 117 -9.18 3.45 9.71
N PHE A 118 -10.03 4.29 9.15
CA PHE A 118 -10.30 4.31 7.71
C PHE A 118 -9.00 4.55 6.94
N CYS A 119 -8.23 5.60 7.26
CA CYS A 119 -6.99 5.90 6.58
C CYS A 119 -6.01 4.71 6.65
N HIS A 120 -5.90 4.06 7.82
CA HIS A 120 -5.06 2.88 7.97
C HIS A 120 -5.52 1.70 7.10
N VAL A 121 -6.80 1.33 7.16
CA VAL A 121 -7.33 0.21 6.37
C VAL A 121 -7.21 0.52 4.88
N PHE A 122 -7.51 1.75 4.48
CA PHE A 122 -7.41 2.18 3.09
C PHE A 122 -5.95 2.19 2.60
N HIS A 123 -4.98 2.62 3.42
CA HIS A 123 -3.56 2.50 3.09
C HIS A 123 -3.18 1.04 2.79
N LYS A 124 -3.58 0.10 3.65
CA LYS A 124 -3.34 -1.34 3.42
C LYS A 124 -3.99 -1.84 2.13
N LEU A 125 -5.19 -1.35 1.79
CA LEU A 125 -5.87 -1.67 0.54
C LEU A 125 -5.14 -1.11 -0.70
N LEU A 126 -4.62 0.12 -0.62
CA LEU A 126 -3.80 0.71 -1.68
C LEU A 126 -2.49 -0.05 -1.87
N ARG A 127 -1.93 -0.63 -0.80
CA ARG A 127 -0.68 -1.38 -0.81
C ARG A 127 -0.84 -2.81 -1.34
N ASP A 128 -1.77 -3.57 -0.76
CA ASP A 128 -1.86 -5.03 -0.93
C ASP A 128 -3.18 -5.50 -1.57
N GLY A 129 -4.12 -4.58 -1.83
CA GLY A 129 -5.38 -4.87 -2.51
C GLY A 129 -5.24 -5.16 -4.00
N HIS A 130 -6.36 -5.43 -4.64
CA HIS A 130 -6.40 -5.61 -6.10
C HIS A 130 -5.90 -4.34 -6.83
N PRO A 131 -5.18 -4.44 -7.96
CA PRO A 131 -4.67 -3.25 -8.67
C PRO A 131 -5.74 -2.20 -9.04
N ASN A 132 -6.99 -2.63 -9.24
CA ASN A 132 -8.10 -1.70 -9.50
C ASN A 132 -8.49 -0.85 -8.30
N VAL A 133 -8.10 -1.20 -7.07
CA VAL A 133 -8.37 -0.38 -5.87
C VAL A 133 -7.85 1.04 -6.07
N LEU A 134 -6.64 1.21 -6.62
CA LEU A 134 -6.07 2.51 -6.94
C LEU A 134 -6.95 3.28 -7.95
N LYS A 135 -7.35 2.62 -9.04
CA LYS A 135 -8.17 3.21 -10.11
C LYS A 135 -9.57 3.58 -9.63
N ASP A 136 -10.24 2.67 -8.94
CA ASP A 136 -11.60 2.82 -8.40
C ASP A 136 -11.68 3.92 -7.34
N SER A 137 -10.56 4.23 -6.69
CA SER A 137 -10.49 5.20 -5.60
C SER A 137 -10.26 6.63 -6.08
N VAL A 138 -9.79 6.84 -7.32
CA VAL A 138 -9.55 8.19 -7.88
C VAL A 138 -10.80 9.07 -7.81
N ARG A 139 -12.00 8.49 -7.99
CA ARG A 139 -13.27 9.23 -7.92
C ARG A 139 -13.57 9.83 -6.53
N TYR A 140 -12.98 9.30 -5.46
CA TYR A 140 -13.14 9.80 -4.09
C TYR A 140 -12.07 10.84 -3.69
N LYS A 141 -11.14 11.16 -4.60
CA LYS A 141 -10.02 12.07 -4.32
C LYS A 141 -10.46 13.44 -3.80
N ASN A 142 -11.54 14.01 -4.36
CA ASN A 142 -12.06 15.31 -3.94
C ASN A 142 -12.65 15.26 -2.54
N GLU A 143 -13.45 14.23 -2.24
CA GLU A 143 -14.02 14.01 -0.90
C GLU A 143 -12.92 13.84 0.17
N LEU A 144 -11.88 13.07 -0.14
CA LEU A 144 -10.72 12.92 0.75
C LEU A 144 -9.97 14.25 0.96
N SER A 145 -9.94 15.10 -0.06
CA SER A 145 -9.32 16.43 0.02
C SER A 145 -10.12 17.37 0.93
N ASP A 146 -11.44 17.38 0.78
CA ASP A 146 -12.33 18.18 1.63
C ASP A 146 -12.29 17.71 3.09
N MET A 147 -12.29 16.39 3.30
CA MET A 147 -12.15 15.80 4.63
C MET A 147 -10.78 16.13 5.26
N SER A 148 -9.70 16.09 4.49
CA SER A 148 -8.36 16.50 4.95
C SER A 148 -8.33 17.95 5.40
N ARG A 149 -8.92 18.86 4.61
CA ARG A 149 -9.02 20.30 4.92
C ARG A 149 -9.85 20.54 6.17
N MET A 150 -11.00 19.86 6.31
CA MET A 150 -11.87 19.95 7.48
C MET A 150 -11.10 19.57 8.76
N TRP A 151 -10.44 18.42 8.77
CA TRP A 151 -9.66 17.96 9.91
C TRP A 151 -8.44 18.83 10.20
N GLY A 152 -7.92 19.53 9.19
CA GLY A 152 -6.77 20.43 9.32
C GLY A 152 -7.03 21.67 10.17
N HIS A 153 -8.29 21.99 10.49
CA HIS A 153 -8.63 23.05 11.44
C HIS A 153 -8.36 22.64 12.90
N LEU A 154 -8.24 21.34 13.19
CA LEU A 154 -7.90 20.84 14.51
C LEU A 154 -6.38 20.72 14.64
N SER A 155 -5.81 21.46 15.59
CA SER A 155 -4.35 21.51 15.80
C SER A 155 -3.80 20.31 16.58
N GLU A 156 -4.65 19.48 17.19
CA GLU A 156 -4.24 18.39 18.09
C GLU A 156 -5.10 17.13 17.94
N GLY A 157 -4.59 16.04 18.51
CA GLY A 157 -5.28 14.74 18.58
C GLY A 157 -5.46 14.07 17.21
N TYR A 158 -6.45 13.18 17.12
CA TYR A 158 -6.70 12.45 15.87
C TYR A 158 -7.09 13.34 14.69
N GLY A 159 -7.64 14.54 14.92
CA GLY A 159 -7.99 15.45 13.83
C GLY A 159 -6.78 15.82 12.98
N GLN A 160 -5.73 16.35 13.62
CA GLN A 160 -4.47 16.66 12.95
C GLN A 160 -3.87 15.43 12.25
N LEU A 161 -3.87 14.27 12.94
CA LEU A 161 -3.38 13.02 12.37
C LEU A 161 -4.16 12.59 11.12
N CYS A 162 -5.50 12.72 11.15
CA CYS A 162 -6.36 12.40 10.01
C CYS A 162 -6.12 13.33 8.84
N SER A 163 -5.96 14.63 9.08
CA SER A 163 -5.69 15.61 8.03
C SER A 163 -4.43 15.25 7.24
N ILE A 164 -3.33 14.96 7.95
CA ILE A 164 -2.02 14.62 7.36
C ILE A 164 -2.08 13.25 6.68
N TYR A 165 -2.76 12.26 7.28
CA TYR A 165 -2.86 10.94 6.67
C TYR A 165 -3.72 10.96 5.39
N LEU A 166 -4.82 11.71 5.37
CA LEU A 166 -5.62 11.89 4.14
C LEU A 166 -4.81 12.58 3.04
N LYS A 167 -3.96 13.55 3.38
CA LYS A 167 -3.02 14.17 2.44
C LYS A 167 -2.05 13.12 1.87
N LEU A 168 -1.45 12.29 2.72
CA LEU A 168 -0.57 11.20 2.30
C LEU A 168 -1.27 10.23 1.33
N LEU A 169 -2.47 9.76 1.66
CA LEU A 169 -3.23 8.82 0.82
C LEU A 169 -3.55 9.41 -0.55
N ARG A 170 -3.84 10.71 -0.61
CA ARG A 170 -4.01 11.42 -1.87
C ARG A 170 -2.72 11.49 -2.67
N THR A 171 -1.60 11.85 -2.05
CA THR A 171 -0.28 11.85 -2.70
C THR A 171 0.06 10.47 -3.26
N LYS A 172 -0.16 9.40 -2.49
CA LYS A 172 -0.01 8.00 -2.96
C LYS A 172 -0.84 7.72 -4.21
N MET A 173 -2.14 8.03 -4.19
CA MET A 173 -3.00 7.81 -5.35
C MET A 173 -2.58 8.65 -6.58
N GLU A 174 -2.18 9.90 -6.37
CA GLU A 174 -1.69 10.78 -7.43
C GLU A 174 -0.41 10.24 -8.06
N PHE A 175 0.56 9.81 -7.24
CA PHE A 175 1.79 9.16 -7.69
C PHE A 175 1.50 7.96 -8.58
N HIS A 176 0.63 7.04 -8.14
CA HIS A 176 0.29 5.84 -8.92
C HIS A 176 -0.57 6.13 -10.16
N THR A 177 -1.32 7.24 -10.17
CA THR A 177 -2.08 7.69 -11.35
C THR A 177 -1.11 8.15 -12.44
N LYS A 178 -0.08 8.90 -12.07
CA LYS A 178 0.96 9.37 -13.00
C LYS A 178 1.94 8.26 -13.40
N ASN A 179 2.21 7.34 -12.48
CA ASN A 179 3.20 6.28 -12.64
C ASN A 179 2.56 4.87 -12.53
N PRO A 180 1.71 4.45 -13.48
CA PRO A 180 0.94 3.20 -13.39
C PRO A 180 1.78 1.91 -13.43
N ARG A 181 3.09 2.02 -13.75
CA ARG A 181 4.03 0.89 -13.69
C ARG A 181 4.40 0.52 -12.25
N PHE A 182 4.25 1.44 -11.29
CA PHE A 182 4.52 1.17 -9.88
C PHE A 182 3.37 0.38 -9.25
N PRO A 183 3.64 -0.82 -8.69
CA PRO A 183 2.65 -1.53 -7.90
C PRO A 183 2.38 -0.78 -6.59
N GLY A 184 1.20 -0.99 -5.99
CA GLY A 184 0.77 -0.29 -4.77
C GLY A 184 1.69 -0.48 -3.56
N ASN A 185 2.42 -1.61 -3.51
CA ASN A 185 3.42 -1.92 -2.49
C ASN A 185 4.84 -1.41 -2.81
N LEU A 186 4.98 -0.70 -3.94
CA LEU A 186 6.23 -0.12 -4.45
C LEU A 186 7.33 -1.16 -4.74
N GLN A 187 7.04 -2.46 -4.80
CA GLN A 187 8.05 -3.47 -5.06
C GLN A 187 8.36 -3.60 -6.55
N MET A 188 9.47 -3.01 -6.98
CA MET A 188 10.01 -3.10 -8.33
C MET A 188 11.49 -3.49 -8.30
N SER A 189 11.92 -4.24 -9.32
CA SER A 189 13.35 -4.47 -9.57
C SER A 189 14.02 -3.25 -10.19
N ASP A 190 15.35 -3.16 -10.06
CA ASP A 190 16.14 -2.05 -10.64
C ASP A 190 15.89 -1.89 -12.14
N ARG A 191 15.79 -3.01 -12.87
CA ARG A 191 15.47 -3.00 -14.29
C ARG A 191 14.11 -2.36 -14.59
N GLN A 192 13.07 -2.66 -13.80
CA GLN A 192 11.75 -2.07 -13.99
C GLN A 192 11.75 -0.57 -13.65
N LEU A 193 12.57 -0.16 -12.68
CA LEU A 193 12.78 1.26 -12.35
C LEU A 193 13.48 1.99 -13.50
N ASP A 194 14.50 1.38 -14.12
CA ASP A 194 15.17 1.89 -15.32
C ASP A 194 14.19 2.07 -16.48
N GLU A 195 13.41 1.03 -16.77
CA GLU A 195 12.40 1.03 -17.83
C GLU A 195 11.36 2.14 -17.62
N THR A 196 11.02 2.47 -16.37
CA THR A 196 10.03 3.51 -16.05
C THR A 196 10.51 4.93 -16.39
N GLY A 197 11.81 5.19 -16.32
CA GLY A 197 12.36 6.49 -16.75
C GLY A 197 12.60 6.59 -18.26
N GLU A 198 12.41 5.51 -19.02
CA GLU A 198 12.51 5.48 -20.49
C GLU A 198 13.83 6.03 -21.05
N ASN A 199 14.91 5.96 -20.27
CA ASN A 199 16.21 6.58 -20.55
C ASN A 199 16.16 8.11 -20.80
N ASP A 200 15.07 8.77 -20.40
CA ASP A 200 14.93 10.23 -20.48
C ASP A 200 15.22 10.87 -19.12
N VAL A 201 16.16 11.81 -19.11
CA VAL A 201 16.56 12.57 -17.92
C VAL A 201 15.38 13.34 -17.34
N ASN A 202 14.48 13.86 -18.18
CA ASN A 202 13.30 14.59 -17.73
C ASN A 202 12.33 13.68 -16.97
N ASN A 203 12.13 12.45 -17.46
CA ASN A 203 11.31 11.45 -16.78
C ASN A 203 11.93 11.04 -15.44
N PHE A 204 13.25 10.81 -15.39
CA PHE A 204 13.92 10.53 -14.13
C PHE A 204 13.84 11.71 -13.15
N PHE A 205 13.95 12.94 -13.63
CA PHE A 205 13.85 14.14 -12.80
C PHE A 205 12.45 14.28 -12.23
N GLN A 206 11.42 14.19 -13.08
CA GLN A 206 10.02 14.26 -12.66
C GLN A 206 9.68 13.15 -11.66
N LEU A 207 10.09 11.90 -11.93
CA LEU A 207 9.89 10.78 -11.01
C LEU A 207 10.60 11.01 -9.67
N THR A 208 11.78 11.62 -9.67
CA THR A 208 12.51 11.96 -8.44
C THR A 208 11.77 13.00 -7.60
N VAL A 209 11.25 14.06 -8.24
CA VAL A 209 10.45 15.09 -7.55
C VAL A 209 9.21 14.46 -6.92
N GLU A 210 8.49 13.61 -7.66
CA GLU A 210 7.29 12.95 -7.17
C GLU A 210 7.58 11.95 -6.04
N MET A 211 8.72 11.25 -6.08
CA MET A 211 9.20 10.38 -4.99
C MET A 211 9.50 11.19 -3.72
N PHE A 212 10.11 12.37 -3.85
CA PHE A 212 10.38 13.26 -2.72
C PHE A 212 9.09 13.79 -2.09
N ASP A 213 8.12 14.25 -2.89
CA ASP A 213 6.82 14.72 -2.39
C ASP A 213 6.08 13.63 -1.60
N TYR A 214 6.16 12.39 -2.09
CA TYR A 214 5.57 11.24 -1.42
C TYR A 214 6.32 10.90 -0.12
N LEU A 215 7.65 10.81 -0.16
CA LEU A 215 8.48 10.55 1.01
C LEU A 215 8.30 11.62 2.10
N GLU A 216 8.18 12.89 1.73
CA GLU A 216 7.91 13.99 2.66
C GLU A 216 6.58 13.80 3.39
N CYS A 217 5.51 13.42 2.66
CA CYS A 217 4.21 13.15 3.27
C CYS A 217 4.28 11.99 4.28
N GLU A 218 5.01 10.91 3.95
CA GLU A 218 5.20 9.76 4.84
C GLU A 218 5.96 10.15 6.12
N LEU A 219 7.06 10.89 5.98
CA LEU A 219 7.86 11.37 7.10
C LEU A 219 7.10 12.36 7.98
N ASN A 220 6.30 13.24 7.38
CA ASN A 220 5.45 14.17 8.13
C ASN A 220 4.38 13.44 8.95
N LEU A 221 3.77 12.38 8.41
CA LEU A 221 2.85 11.53 9.16
C LEU A 221 3.57 10.85 10.33
N PHE A 222 4.75 10.27 10.09
CA PHE A 222 5.56 9.64 11.13
C PHE A 222 5.84 10.62 12.27
N GLN A 223 6.39 11.80 11.95
CA GLN A 223 6.72 12.82 12.95
C GLN A 223 5.49 13.25 13.74
N THR A 224 4.36 13.54 13.08
CA THR A 224 3.14 13.97 13.77
C THR A 224 2.58 12.89 14.69
N VAL A 225 2.59 11.63 14.26
CA VAL A 225 2.17 10.51 15.13
C VAL A 225 3.04 10.46 16.38
N PHE A 226 4.36 10.54 16.24
CA PHE A 226 5.26 10.55 17.41
C PHE A 226 5.02 11.77 18.30
N SER A 227 4.89 12.98 17.74
CA SER A 227 4.58 14.18 18.53
C SER A 227 3.25 14.11 19.26
N SER A 228 2.30 13.31 18.77
CA SER A 228 0.99 13.11 19.42
C SER A 228 1.01 12.16 20.63
N LEU A 229 2.13 11.49 20.91
CA LEU A 229 2.25 10.53 22.01
C LEU A 229 2.96 11.19 23.21
N ASP A 230 2.42 10.97 24.41
CA ASP A 230 3.06 11.39 25.65
C ASP A 230 4.25 10.47 25.96
N MET A 231 5.47 10.91 25.62
CA MET A 231 6.70 10.13 25.78
C MET A 231 7.09 9.83 27.23
N SER A 232 6.44 10.45 28.21
CA SER A 232 6.67 10.20 29.64
C SER A 232 5.95 8.94 30.14
N ARG A 233 5.04 8.38 29.34
CA ARG A 233 4.26 7.19 29.66
C ARG A 233 4.64 6.06 28.72
N SER A 234 4.39 4.82 29.14
CA SER A 234 4.48 3.63 28.29
C SER A 234 3.34 3.59 27.27
N VAL A 235 3.17 4.65 26.47
CA VAL A 235 2.07 4.80 25.50
C VAL A 235 2.06 3.67 24.48
N SER A 236 3.24 3.13 24.16
CA SER A 236 3.40 1.95 23.31
C SER A 236 2.79 0.66 23.87
N VAL A 237 2.32 0.59 25.12
CA VAL A 237 1.57 -0.57 25.62
C VAL A 237 0.08 -0.29 25.85
N THR A 238 -0.35 0.97 25.69
CA THR A 238 -1.76 1.35 25.82
C THR A 238 -2.53 1.03 24.54
N ALA A 239 -3.82 0.71 24.67
CA ALA A 239 -4.69 0.48 23.52
C ALA A 239 -4.76 1.69 22.57
N ALA A 240 -4.84 2.90 23.14
CA ALA A 240 -4.84 4.17 22.43
C ALA A 240 -3.53 4.41 21.66
N GLY A 241 -2.38 4.21 22.32
CA GLY A 241 -1.08 4.34 21.68
C GLY A 241 -0.88 3.32 20.56
N GLN A 242 -1.31 2.08 20.76
CA GLN A 242 -1.30 1.06 19.70
C GLN A 242 -2.20 1.42 18.52
N CYS A 243 -3.36 2.08 18.78
CA CYS A 243 -4.22 2.59 17.72
C CYS A 243 -3.51 3.65 16.85
N ARG A 244 -2.76 4.56 17.47
CA ARG A 244 -1.96 5.59 16.77
C ARG A 244 -0.71 5.04 16.10
N LEU A 245 -0.05 4.05 16.70
CA LEU A 245 1.21 3.51 16.18
C LEU A 245 1.01 2.51 15.03
N ALA A 246 -0.08 1.75 15.02
CA ALA A 246 -0.30 0.67 14.05
C ALA A 246 -0.11 1.08 12.56
N PRO A 247 -0.56 2.28 12.10
CA PRO A 247 -0.37 2.69 10.72
C PRO A 247 1.08 2.95 10.31
N LEU A 248 1.99 3.21 11.27
CA LEU A 248 3.40 3.46 10.99
C LEU A 248 4.12 2.27 10.36
N ILE A 249 3.56 1.06 10.50
CA ILE A 249 4.07 -0.11 9.79
C ILE A 249 3.99 0.12 8.28
N GLN A 250 2.89 0.68 7.77
CA GLN A 250 2.74 0.97 6.34
C GLN A 250 3.70 2.08 5.90
N VAL A 251 3.80 3.14 6.71
CA VAL A 251 4.72 4.26 6.50
C VAL A 251 6.17 3.77 6.34
N ILE A 252 6.64 2.91 7.25
CA ILE A 252 8.01 2.36 7.21
C ILE A 252 8.23 1.53 5.94
N LEU A 253 7.25 0.71 5.56
CA LEU A 253 7.33 -0.13 4.36
C LEU A 253 7.35 0.69 3.07
N ASP A 254 6.60 1.78 2.99
CA ASP A 254 6.59 2.69 1.83
C ASP A 254 7.90 3.51 1.80
N CYS A 255 8.28 4.15 2.92
CA CYS A 255 9.52 4.92 3.07
C CYS A 255 10.76 4.14 2.64
N SER A 256 10.87 2.86 3.03
CA SER A 256 12.03 2.04 2.70
C SER A 256 12.24 1.91 1.18
N HIS A 257 11.16 1.75 0.42
CA HIS A 257 11.23 1.64 -1.04
C HIS A 257 11.45 3.01 -1.69
N LEU A 258 10.70 4.02 -1.25
CA LEU A 258 10.84 5.39 -1.76
C LEU A 258 12.27 5.93 -1.59
N TYR A 259 12.88 5.70 -0.43
CA TYR A 259 14.26 6.12 -0.17
C TYR A 259 15.28 5.41 -1.07
N ASP A 260 15.19 4.08 -1.18
CA ASP A 260 16.08 3.29 -2.05
C ASP A 260 16.01 3.76 -3.51
N TYR A 261 14.80 3.99 -4.03
CA TYR A 261 14.61 4.49 -5.39
C TYR A 261 15.08 5.92 -5.57
N THR A 262 14.83 6.81 -4.61
CA THR A 262 15.30 8.19 -4.66
C THR A 262 16.82 8.24 -4.78
N VAL A 263 17.54 7.46 -3.99
CA VAL A 263 19.02 7.38 -4.06
C VAL A 263 19.47 6.90 -5.44
N LYS A 264 18.86 5.83 -5.98
CA LYS A 264 19.19 5.29 -7.31
C LYS A 264 18.92 6.30 -8.43
N LEU A 265 17.79 7.02 -8.37
CA LEU A 265 17.44 8.04 -9.35
C LEU A 265 18.39 9.23 -9.29
N LEU A 266 18.78 9.68 -8.10
CA LEU A 266 19.79 10.73 -7.93
C LEU A 266 21.14 10.37 -8.56
N PHE A 267 21.60 9.11 -8.38
CA PHE A 267 22.81 8.65 -9.05
C PHE A 267 22.70 8.70 -10.58
N LYS A 268 21.56 8.28 -11.15
CA LYS A 268 21.33 8.37 -12.60
C LYS A 268 21.33 9.80 -13.11
N LEU A 269 20.60 10.69 -12.43
CA LEU A 269 20.54 12.11 -12.78
C LEU A 269 21.93 12.74 -12.75
N HIS A 270 22.74 12.39 -11.74
CA HIS A 270 24.12 12.81 -11.66
C HIS A 270 24.92 12.29 -12.88
N SER A 271 24.89 10.99 -13.18
CA SER A 271 25.60 10.40 -14.32
C SER A 271 25.21 11.03 -15.67
N CYS A 272 23.95 11.41 -15.85
CA CYS A 272 23.48 12.10 -17.06
C CYS A 272 24.07 13.50 -17.20
N LYS A 273 24.28 14.24 -16.10
CA LYS A 273 24.96 15.55 -16.13
C LYS A 273 26.41 15.44 -16.59
N TYR A 274 27.16 14.43 -16.13
CA TYR A 274 28.54 14.24 -16.59
C TYR A 274 28.57 13.86 -18.06
N LYS A 275 27.70 12.96 -18.53
CA LYS A 275 27.61 12.63 -19.96
C LYS A 275 27.30 13.86 -20.81
N PHE A 276 26.41 14.74 -20.35
CA PHE A 276 26.09 15.97 -21.07
C PHE A 276 27.30 16.92 -21.16
N ILE A 277 28.08 17.06 -20.08
CA ILE A 277 29.33 17.85 -20.08
C ILE A 277 30.38 17.23 -21.00
N TYR A 278 30.58 15.91 -20.96
CA TYR A 278 31.56 15.24 -21.82
C TYR A 278 31.15 15.27 -23.31
N SER A 279 29.86 15.18 -23.64
CA SER A 279 29.36 15.34 -25.00
C SER A 279 29.39 16.79 -25.51
N PHE A 280 29.51 17.79 -24.63
CA PHE A 280 29.70 19.19 -25.01
C PHE A 280 31.19 19.58 -25.11
N LEU A 281 32.09 18.75 -24.57
CA LEU A 281 33.54 18.92 -24.58
C LEU A 281 34.25 18.03 -25.62
N SER A 282 33.53 17.20 -26.39
CA SER A 282 34.01 16.48 -27.58
C SER A 282 33.32 17.02 -28.82
#